data_AF-A0A3D5PKM5-F1
#
_entry.id   AF-A0A3D5PKM5-F1
#
_cell.length_a   1.000
_cell.length_b   1.000
_cell.length_c   1.000
_cell.angle_alpha   90.00
_cell.angle_beta   90.00
_cell.angle_gamma   90.00
#
_symmetry.space_group_name_H-M   'P 1'
#
loop_
_entity.id
_entity.type
_entity.pdbx_description
1 polymer ?
#
loop_
_entity_poly.entity_id
_entity_poly.type
_entity_poly.pdbx_seq_one_letter_code
_entity_poly.pdbx_strand_id
1 'polypeptide(L)' 'MTATAVSALMCSAAFAEDIKLGVIYGFTGPIESLTGPMAAGAELAMKEVTDSGLLLGGSTVTSVRADSTCIDS' A
#
# COMPACT_ATOMS: atom_id res chain seq x y z
N MET A 1 -35.12 10.58 24.63
CA MET A 1 -34.82 10.42 23.18
C MET A 1 -33.60 11.28 22.83
N THR A 2 -32.46 11.01 23.44
CA THR A 2 -31.19 11.76 23.23
C THR A 2 -30.01 10.81 23.17
N ALA A 3 -30.09 9.66 23.88
CA ALA A 3 -29.07 8.61 23.82
C ALA A 3 -28.94 7.95 22.44
N THR A 4 -30.05 7.72 21.72
CA THR A 4 -30.02 7.04 20.41
C THR A 4 -29.46 7.90 19.28
N ALA A 5 -29.50 9.24 19.42
CA ALA A 5 -28.98 10.14 18.40
C ALA A 5 -27.43 10.16 18.38
N VAL A 6 -26.78 9.95 19.54
CA VAL A 6 -25.31 9.95 19.65
C VAL A 6 -24.68 8.73 18.96
N SER A 7 -25.31 7.56 19.05
CA SER A 7 -24.79 6.33 18.42
C SER A 7 -24.79 6.39 16.88
N ALA A 8 -25.69 7.16 16.28
CA ALA A 8 -25.77 7.31 14.82
C ALA A 8 -24.62 8.14 14.22
N LEU A 9 -24.03 9.07 14.98
CA LEU A 9 -22.90 9.88 14.50
C LEU A 9 -21.58 9.10 14.48
N MET A 10 -21.43 8.07 15.31
CA MET A 10 -20.20 7.27 15.41
C MET A 10 -19.94 6.37 14.18
N CYS A 11 -20.96 6.14 13.34
CA CYS A 11 -20.85 5.30 12.14
C CYS A 11 -20.39 6.04 10.86
N SER A 12 -20.02 7.32 10.94
CA SER A 12 -19.72 8.14 9.76
C SER A 12 -18.24 8.42 9.48
N ALA A 13 -17.32 7.86 10.26
CA ALA A 13 -15.89 7.91 9.93
C ALA A 13 -15.56 6.82 8.90
N ALA A 14 -15.60 7.17 7.62
CA ALA A 14 -14.92 6.39 6.60
C ALA A 14 -13.41 6.46 6.88
N PHE A 15 -12.87 5.44 7.55
CA PHE A 15 -11.44 5.31 7.78
C PHE A 15 -10.80 4.85 6.47
N ALA A 16 -10.28 5.80 5.68
CA ALA A 16 -9.31 5.46 4.64
C ALA A 16 -8.08 4.87 5.34
N GLU A 17 -7.81 3.59 5.12
CA GLU A 17 -6.71 2.88 5.76
C GLU A 17 -5.41 3.09 4.99
N ASP A 18 -4.27 3.17 5.69
CA ASP A 18 -2.94 3.14 5.07
C ASP A 18 -2.46 1.70 4.99
N ILE A 19 -2.50 1.13 3.77
CA ILE A 19 -2.12 -0.25 3.50
C ILE A 19 -0.64 -0.29 3.16
N LYS A 20 0.15 -0.89 4.04
CA LYS A 20 1.58 -1.14 3.80
C LYS A 20 1.76 -2.37 2.93
N LEU A 21 2.28 -2.17 1.72
CA LEU A 21 2.52 -3.23 0.75
C LEU A 21 4.01 -3.47 0.56
N GLY A 22 4.44 -4.71 0.78
CA GLY A 22 5.83 -5.13 0.62
C GLY A 22 6.24 -5.21 -0.85
N VAL A 23 7.35 -4.56 -1.20
CA VAL A 23 8.07 -4.71 -2.47
C VAL A 23 9.34 -5.50 -2.19
N ILE A 24 9.25 -6.83 -2.35
CA ILE A 24 10.36 -7.75 -2.13
C ILE A 24 10.99 -8.10 -3.47
N TYR A 25 12.19 -7.58 -3.72
CA TYR A 25 12.99 -7.87 -4.90
C TYR A 25 14.46 -8.11 -4.52
N GLY A 26 15.23 -8.69 -5.43
CA GLY A 26 16.69 -8.74 -5.31
C GLY A 26 17.31 -7.38 -5.66
N PHE A 27 17.20 -6.41 -4.76
CA PHE A 27 17.87 -5.11 -4.93
C PHE A 27 19.39 -5.26 -4.96
N THR A 28 19.90 -6.34 -4.39
CA THR A 28 21.27 -6.82 -4.58
C THR A 28 21.29 -8.22 -5.19
N GLY A 29 22.37 -8.56 -5.90
CA GLY A 29 22.59 -9.88 -6.51
C GLY A 29 22.69 -9.85 -8.04
N PRO A 30 22.65 -11.01 -8.72
CA PRO A 30 22.98 -11.13 -10.15
C PRO A 30 22.07 -10.35 -11.09
N ILE A 31 20.86 -9.98 -10.65
CA ILE A 31 19.83 -9.32 -11.46
C ILE A 31 19.47 -7.90 -10.96
N GLU A 32 20.33 -7.29 -10.13
CA GLU A 32 20.09 -5.97 -9.51
C GLU A 32 19.73 -4.86 -10.51
N SER A 33 20.27 -4.92 -11.74
CA SER A 33 20.03 -3.94 -12.80
C SER A 33 18.58 -3.93 -13.30
N LEU A 34 17.86 -5.04 -13.12
CA LEU A 34 16.46 -5.17 -13.49
C LEU A 34 15.52 -4.80 -12.33
N THR A 35 15.97 -4.92 -11.08
CA THR A 35 15.07 -4.78 -9.92
C THR A 35 14.71 -3.33 -9.62
N GLY A 36 15.59 -2.37 -9.93
CA GLY A 36 15.28 -0.93 -9.90
C GLY A 36 14.02 -0.56 -10.70
N PRO A 37 13.98 -0.80 -12.03
CA PRO A 37 12.80 -0.49 -12.84
C PRO A 37 11.56 -1.33 -12.47
N MET A 38 11.73 -2.58 -12.00
CA MET A 38 10.60 -3.37 -11.49
C MET A 38 9.97 -2.75 -10.23
N ALA A 39 10.80 -2.32 -9.27
CA ALA A 39 10.33 -1.62 -8.08
C ALA A 39 9.64 -0.29 -8.42
N ALA A 40 10.18 0.48 -9.36
CA ALA A 40 9.57 1.71 -9.84
C ALA A 40 8.19 1.46 -10.50
N GLY A 41 8.06 0.38 -11.27
CA GLY A 41 6.77 -0.03 -11.85
C GLY A 41 5.74 -0.41 -10.79
N ALA A 42 6.15 -1.16 -9.76
CA ALA A 42 5.28 -1.51 -8.64
C ALA A 42 4.80 -0.26 -7.89
N GLU A 43 5.71 0.69 -7.60
CA GLU A 43 5.35 1.94 -6.92
C GLU A 43 4.47 2.85 -7.77
N LEU A 44 4.64 2.85 -9.09
CA LEU A 44 3.76 3.56 -10.01
C LEU A 44 2.33 3.00 -9.93
N ALA A 45 2.17 1.68 -9.93
CA ALA A 45 0.85 1.05 -9.78
C ALA A 45 0.22 1.36 -8.40
N MET A 46 1.01 1.33 -7.32
CA MET A 46 0.54 1.70 -5.98
C MET A 46 0.08 3.16 -5.93
N LYS A 47 0.81 4.07 -6.60
CA LYS A 47 0.44 5.47 -6.74
C LYS A 47 -0.86 5.64 -7.51
N GLU A 48 -1.02 4.96 -8.64
CA GLU A 48 -2.24 5.03 -9.46
C GLU A 48 -3.47 4.58 -8.67
N VAL A 49 -3.37 3.47 -7.94
CA VAL A 49 -4.46 2.96 -7.11
C VAL A 49 -4.79 3.93 -5.97
N THR A 50 -3.77 4.51 -5.32
CA THR A 50 -3.94 5.50 -4.26
C THR A 50 -4.60 6.77 -4.78
N ASP A 51 -4.10 7.32 -5.89
CA ASP A 51 -4.61 8.54 -6.52
C ASP A 51 -6.04 8.35 -7.06
N SER A 52 -6.41 7.13 -7.45
CA SER A 52 -7.77 6.83 -7.91
C SER A 52 -8.83 7.00 -6.81
N GLY A 53 -8.47 6.80 -5.54
CA GLY A 53 -9.40 6.79 -4.41
C GLY A 53 -10.44 5.66 -4.46
N LEU A 54 -10.29 4.69 -5.38
CA LEU A 54 -11.26 3.61 -5.58
C LEU A 54 -10.98 2.38 -4.70
N LEU A 55 -9.80 2.31 -4.09
CA LEU A 55 -9.41 1.15 -3.29
C LEU A 55 -10.10 1.16 -1.93
N LEU A 56 -10.90 0.12 -1.64
CA LEU A 56 -11.42 -0.20 -0.30
C LEU A 56 -11.98 1.00 0.49
N GLY A 57 -12.78 1.85 -0.14
CA GLY A 57 -13.36 3.03 0.51
C GLY A 57 -12.44 4.26 0.56
N GLY A 58 -11.45 4.33 -0.33
CA GLY A 58 -10.49 5.44 -0.42
C GLY A 58 -9.16 5.19 0.32
N SER A 59 -8.90 3.93 0.70
CA SER A 59 -7.64 3.52 1.31
C SER A 59 -6.45 3.81 0.39
N THR A 60 -5.32 4.08 1.02
CA THR A 60 -4.07 4.46 0.36
C THR A 60 -3.05 3.34 0.48
N VAL A 61 -2.12 3.25 -0.46
CA VAL A 61 -1.09 2.21 -0.47
C VAL A 61 0.28 2.85 -0.31
N THR A 62 1.03 2.39 0.69
CA THR A 62 2.41 2.83 0.96
C THR A 62 3.37 1.66 0.71
N SER A 63 4.41 1.90 -0.09
CA SER A 63 5.41 0.87 -0.39
C SER A 63 6.37 0.64 0.78
N VAL A 64 6.69 -0.63 1.05
CA VAL A 64 7.75 -1.04 1.98
C VAL A 64 8.74 -1.92 1.21
N ARG A 65 9.93 -1.40 0.93
CA ARG A 65 10.94 -2.14 0.17
C ARG A 65 11.73 -3.09 1.06
N ALA A 66 11.97 -4.31 0.59
CA ALA A 66 12.84 -5.28 1.22
C ALA A 66 13.70 -5.99 0.15
N ASP A 67 14.95 -6.27 0.50
CA ASP A 67 15.91 -6.92 -0.39
C ASP A 67 16.02 -8.43 -0.08
N SER A 68 15.75 -9.26 -1.08
CA SER A 68 15.94 -10.71 -0.97
C SER A 68 17.36 -11.16 -1.30
N THR A 69 18.23 -10.27 -1.79
CA THR A 69 19.63 -10.55 -2.18
C THR A 69 19.80 -11.59 -3.28
N CYS A 70 18.70 -12.00 -3.94
CA CYS A 70 18.64 -13.15 -4.85
C CYS A 70 19.07 -14.48 -4.22
N ILE A 71 18.85 -14.63 -2.91
CA ILE A 71 19.14 -15.85 -2.14
C ILE A 71 17.83 -16.33 -1.50
N ASP A 72 17.60 -17.63 -1.55
CA ASP A 72 16.52 -18.29 -0.83
C ASP A 72 17.09 -18.78 0.51
N SER A 73 16.77 -18.10 1.62
CA SER A 73 17.23 -18.42 2.99
C SER A 73 16.07 -18.54 3.95
#